data_AF-A0A0V1FFX8-F1
#
_entry.id   AF-A0A0V1FFX8-F1
#
_cell.length_a   1.000
_cell.length_b   1.000
_cell.length_c   1.000
_cell.angle_alpha   90.00
_cell.angle_beta   90.00
_cell.angle_gamma   90.00
#
_symmetry.space_group_name_H-M   'P 1'
#
loop_
_entity.id
_entity.type
_entity.pdbx_description
1 polymer ?
#
loop_
_entity_poly.entity_id
_entity_poly.type
_entity_poly.pdbx_seq_one_letter_code
_entity_poly.pdbx_strand_id
1 'polypeptide(L)'
;MNAADSLCAFEIAEHRRRILNKPLNHWNHIDLGYWLTSIGFGFCADEICQKLNYTGSVLLTITEEDIMNAGLPISEDLALVLYMEILLLQIYDCEAIMIKTLSNFIDS
;
A
#
# COMPACT_ATOMS: atom_id res chain seq x y z
N MET A 1 26.31 6.03 -0.36
CA MET A 1 25.27 5.25 0.32
C MET A 1 25.92 4.58 1.51
N ASN A 2 25.48 4.87 2.74
CA ASN A 2 26.08 4.27 3.93
C ASN A 2 25.47 2.87 4.19
N ALA A 3 26.09 2.08 5.07
CA ALA A 3 25.63 0.71 5.36
C ALA A 3 24.24 0.66 6.03
N ALA A 4 23.86 1.71 6.79
CA ALA A 4 22.55 1.81 7.43
C ALA A 4 21.43 2.12 6.43
N ASP A 5 21.69 2.99 5.44
CA ASP A 5 20.75 3.28 4.34
C ASP A 5 20.48 2.01 3.52
N SER A 6 21.52 1.20 3.33
CA SER A 6 21.44 -0.06 2.59
C SER A 6 20.66 -1.13 3.35
N LEU A 7 20.83 -1.19 4.68
CA LEU A 7 20.06 -2.10 5.55
C LEU A 7 18.58 -1.69 5.59
N CYS A 8 18.29 -0.40 5.74
CA CYS A 8 16.93 0.14 5.72
C CYS A 8 16.21 -0.17 4.40
N ALA A 9 16.88 0.04 3.26
CA ALA A 9 16.32 -0.30 1.94
C ALA A 9 16.04 -1.80 1.80
N PHE A 10 16.91 -2.65 2.33
CA PHE A 10 16.70 -4.11 2.34
C PHE A 10 15.50 -4.51 3.20
N GLU A 11 15.38 -3.95 4.40
CA GLU A 11 14.24 -4.20 5.30
C GLU A 11 12.91 -3.79 4.66
N ILE A 12 12.87 -2.62 4.01
CA ILE A 12 11.68 -2.15 3.28
C ILE A 12 11.33 -3.10 2.14
N ALA A 13 12.33 -3.52 1.34
CA ALA A 13 12.10 -4.43 0.22
C ALA A 13 11.63 -5.81 0.68
N GLU A 14 12.21 -6.34 1.77
CA GLU A 14 11.80 -7.62 2.33
C GLU A 14 10.38 -7.55 2.92
N HIS A 15 10.06 -6.48 3.65
CA HIS A 15 8.71 -6.28 4.20
C HIS A 15 7.68 -6.14 3.09
N ARG A 16 7.98 -5.35 2.04
CA ARG A 16 7.14 -5.22 0.83
C ARG A 16 6.82 -6.59 0.23
N ARG A 17 7.82 -7.45 0.08
CA ARG A 17 7.61 -8.82 -0.46
C ARG A 17 6.65 -9.63 0.41
N ARG A 18 6.71 -9.49 1.74
CA ARG A 18 5.84 -10.21 2.67
C ARG A 18 4.40 -9.70 2.60
N ILE A 19 4.20 -8.38 2.64
CA ILE A 19 2.86 -7.79 2.66
C ILE A 19 2.11 -7.95 1.33
N LEU A 20 2.80 -7.98 0.19
CA LEU A 20 2.16 -8.23 -1.11
C LEU A 20 1.60 -9.66 -1.26
N ASN A 21 1.95 -10.59 -0.38
CA ASN A 21 1.34 -11.92 -0.32
C ASN A 21 0.13 -12.01 0.64
N LYS A 22 -0.15 -10.92 1.35
CA LYS A 22 -1.23 -10.80 2.34
C LYS A 22 -2.39 -10.01 1.72
N PRO A 23 -3.65 -10.47 1.84
CA PRO A 23 -4.79 -9.74 1.28
C PRO A 23 -4.86 -8.32 1.84
N LEU A 24 -5.21 -7.36 0.99
CA LEU A 24 -5.14 -5.93 1.30
C LEU A 24 -6.00 -5.56 2.51
N ASN A 25 -7.19 -6.15 2.66
CA ASN A 25 -8.07 -5.95 3.82
C ASN A 25 -7.47 -6.39 5.18
N HIS A 26 -6.35 -7.12 5.19
CA HIS A 26 -5.65 -7.48 6.44
C HIS A 26 -4.50 -6.54 6.78
N TRP A 27 -4.14 -5.59 5.91
CA TRP A 27 -3.02 -4.68 6.16
C TRP A 27 -3.37 -3.69 7.26
N ASN A 28 -2.54 -3.63 8.30
CA ASN A 28 -2.63 -2.63 9.35
C ASN A 28 -1.81 -1.38 8.98
N HIS A 29 -1.76 -0.40 9.89
CA HIS A 29 -1.00 0.85 9.70
C HIS A 29 0.50 0.62 9.44
N ILE A 30 1.07 -0.44 10.03
CA ILE A 30 2.50 -0.76 9.87
C ILE A 30 2.75 -1.27 8.45
N ASP A 31 1.94 -2.23 8.00
CA ASP A 31 2.01 -2.78 6.63
C ASP A 31 1.85 -1.65 5.60
N LEU A 32 0.87 -0.77 5.80
CA LEU A 32 0.63 0.38 4.94
C LEU A 32 1.83 1.35 4.93
N GLY A 33 2.39 1.67 6.09
CA GLY A 33 3.55 2.55 6.20
C GLY A 33 4.79 2.02 5.46
N TYR A 34 5.05 0.72 5.56
CA TYR A 34 6.14 0.09 4.79
C TYR A 34 5.87 0.12 3.29
N TRP A 35 4.63 -0.13 2.86
CA TRP A 35 4.26 -0.03 1.44
C TRP A 35 4.48 1.39 0.91
N LEU A 36 3.94 2.41 1.59
CA LEU A 36 4.12 3.82 1.24
C LEU A 36 5.61 4.18 1.15
N THR A 37 6.40 3.76 2.13
CA THR A 37 7.85 3.97 2.13
C THR A 37 8.51 3.32 0.91
N SER A 38 8.09 2.11 0.53
CA SER A 38 8.64 1.37 -0.60
C SER A 38 8.34 2.00 -1.97
N ILE A 39 7.27 2.80 -2.08
CA ILE A 39 6.91 3.54 -3.29
C ILE A 39 7.34 5.02 -3.24
N GLY A 40 8.11 5.42 -2.23
CA GLY A 40 8.66 6.78 -2.10
C GLY A 40 7.78 7.78 -1.35
N PHE A 41 6.66 7.34 -0.77
CA PHE A 41 5.73 8.16 0.03
C PHE A 41 5.96 8.02 1.55
N GLY A 42 7.13 7.54 1.97
CA GLY A 42 7.45 7.35 3.39
C GLY A 42 7.40 8.65 4.21
N PHE A 43 7.63 9.80 3.57
CA PHE A 43 7.64 11.11 4.24
C PHE A 43 6.25 11.60 4.68
N CYS A 44 5.16 11.05 4.12
CA CYS A 44 3.79 11.35 4.53
C CYS A 44 3.07 10.11 5.10
N ALA A 45 3.82 9.04 5.40
CA ALA A 45 3.26 7.81 5.91
C ALA A 45 2.58 7.98 7.27
N ASP A 46 3.11 8.84 8.15
CA ASP A 46 2.50 9.12 9.46
C ASP A 46 1.18 9.87 9.33
N GLU A 47 1.09 10.87 8.45
CA GLU A 47 -0.17 11.54 8.11
C GLU A 47 -1.23 10.54 7.64
N ILE A 48 -0.88 9.68 6.70
CA ILE A 48 -1.80 8.69 6.12
C ILE A 48 -2.21 7.64 7.16
N CYS A 49 -1.23 7.05 7.84
CA CYS A 49 -1.46 5.90 8.71
C CYS A 49 -2.04 6.30 10.07
N GLN A 50 -1.53 7.37 10.69
CA GLN A 50 -1.87 7.72 12.07
C GLN A 50 -2.92 8.84 12.14
N LYS A 51 -2.80 9.90 11.32
CA LYS A 51 -3.74 11.03 11.40
C LYS A 51 -5.05 10.75 10.66
N LEU A 52 -4.95 10.21 9.45
CA LEU A 52 -6.12 9.81 8.66
C LEU A 52 -6.63 8.41 8.98
N ASN A 53 -5.86 7.64 9.76
CA ASN A 53 -6.21 6.29 10.21
C ASN A 53 -6.42 5.32 9.03
N TYR A 54 -5.69 5.49 7.93
CA TYR A 54 -5.81 4.61 6.78
C TYR A 54 -5.17 3.24 7.08
N THR A 55 -5.84 2.20 6.58
CA THR A 55 -5.41 0.79 6.58
C THR A 55 -5.65 0.23 5.19
N GLY A 56 -5.23 -1.01 4.92
CA GLY A 56 -5.53 -1.61 3.61
C GLY A 56 -7.03 -1.75 3.33
N SER A 57 -7.86 -1.93 4.37
CA SER A 57 -9.31 -1.91 4.22
C SER A 57 -9.85 -0.57 3.69
N VAL A 58 -9.24 0.55 4.11
CA VAL A 58 -9.59 1.88 3.58
C VAL A 58 -9.13 1.98 2.13
N LEU A 59 -7.93 1.48 1.82
CA LEU A 59 -7.38 1.50 0.46
C LEU A 59 -8.23 0.73 -0.54
N LEU A 60 -9.05 -0.25 -0.12
CA LEU A 60 -9.95 -0.99 -1.03
C LEU A 60 -11.12 -0.15 -1.56
N THR A 61 -11.51 0.91 -0.85
CA THR A 61 -12.70 1.70 -1.18
C THR A 61 -12.38 3.18 -1.42
N ILE A 62 -11.13 3.59 -1.22
CA ILE A 62 -10.72 4.97 -1.35
C ILE A 62 -10.78 5.44 -2.81
N THR A 63 -11.26 6.65 -3.00
CA THR A 63 -11.38 7.29 -4.31
C THR A 63 -10.27 8.33 -4.52
N GLU A 64 -10.15 8.79 -5.77
CA GLU A 64 -9.26 9.91 -6.11
C GLU A 64 -9.63 11.17 -5.29
N GLU A 65 -10.93 11.46 -5.20
CA GLU A 65 -11.45 12.63 -4.48
C GLU A 65 -11.09 12.57 -2.99
N ASP A 66 -11.17 11.39 -2.37
CA ASP A 66 -10.78 11.21 -0.96
C ASP A 66 -9.30 11.54 -0.74
N ILE A 67 -8.41 11.15 -1.66
CA ILE A 67 -6.98 11.42 -1.58
C ILE A 67 -6.71 12.91 -1.80
N MET A 68 -7.35 13.53 -2.80
CA MET A 68 -7.19 14.95 -3.10
C MET A 68 -7.67 15.86 -1.97
N ASN A 69 -8.74 15.45 -1.27
CA ASN A 69 -9.33 16.21 -0.16
C ASN A 69 -8.75 15.82 1.22
N ALA A 70 -7.83 14.86 1.29
CA ALA A 70 -7.26 14.37 2.55
C ALA A 70 -6.37 15.38 3.29
N GLY A 71 -6.01 16.50 2.67
CA GLY A 71 -5.13 17.52 3.26
C GLY A 71 -3.71 17.01 3.48
N LEU A 72 -3.25 16.09 2.63
CA LEU A 72 -1.88 15.55 2.68
C LEU A 72 -0.85 16.63 2.32
N PRO A 73 0.35 16.60 2.92
CA PRO A 73 1.42 17.55 2.64
C PRO A 73 2.16 17.21 1.32
N ILE A 74 1.41 16.98 0.25
CA ILE A 74 1.90 16.64 -1.09
C ILE A 74 1.23 17.52 -2.14
N SER A 75 1.85 17.67 -3.31
CA SER A 75 1.21 18.32 -4.45
C SER A 75 0.07 17.47 -5.01
N GLU A 76 -0.84 18.11 -5.75
CA GLU A 76 -1.90 17.41 -6.50
C GLU A 76 -1.34 16.33 -7.42
N ASP A 77 -0.24 16.61 -8.14
CA ASP A 77 0.42 15.60 -8.99
C ASP A 77 0.87 14.37 -8.20
N LEU A 78 1.43 14.56 -7.01
CA LEU A 78 1.86 13.45 -6.15
C LEU A 78 0.67 12.71 -5.54
N ALA A 79 -0.42 13.40 -5.24
CA ALA A 79 -1.68 12.78 -4.82
C ALA A 79 -2.25 11.88 -5.92
N LEU A 80 -2.19 12.30 -7.19
CA LEU A 80 -2.57 11.46 -8.33
C LEU A 80 -1.66 10.24 -8.49
N VAL A 81 -0.34 10.40 -8.35
CA VAL A 81 0.59 9.26 -8.38
C VAL A 81 0.27 8.27 -7.25
N LEU A 82 0.03 8.76 -6.04
CA LEU A 82 -0.37 7.91 -4.91
C LEU A 82 -1.66 7.15 -5.21
N TYR A 83 -2.66 7.82 -5.77
CA TYR A 83 -3.92 7.19 -6.15
C TYR A 83 -3.73 6.10 -7.22
N MET A 84 -2.89 6.34 -8.23
CA MET A 84 -2.56 5.33 -9.25
C MET A 84 -1.88 4.10 -8.64
N GLU A 85 -0.96 4.28 -7.68
CA GLU A 85 -0.34 3.18 -6.95
C GLU A 85 -1.35 2.38 -6.12
N ILE A 86 -2.34 3.05 -5.51
CA ILE A 86 -3.44 2.39 -4.80
C ILE A 86 -4.31 1.56 -5.76
N LEU A 87 -4.66 2.10 -6.93
CA LEU A 87 -5.42 1.36 -7.95
C LEU A 87 -4.69 0.10 -8.41
N LEU A 88 -3.37 0.19 -8.65
CA LEU A 88 -2.56 -0.98 -8.98
C LEU A 88 -2.61 -2.02 -7.87
N LEU A 89 -2.51 -1.60 -6.60
CA LEU A 89 -2.58 -2.49 -5.46
C LEU A 89 -3.94 -3.22 -5.36
N GLN A 90 -5.05 -2.51 -5.62
CA GLN A 90 -6.40 -3.09 -5.66
C GLN A 90 -6.53 -4.15 -6.77
N ILE A 91 -5.96 -3.89 -7.96
CA ILE A 91 -5.97 -4.85 -9.08
C ILE A 91 -5.22 -6.13 -8.69
N TYR A 92 -4.03 -6.00 -8.11
CA TYR A 92 -3.24 -7.16 -7.68
C TYR A 92 -3.95 -7.98 -6.59
N ASP A 93 -4.64 -7.33 -5.66
CA ASP A 93 -5.42 -8.03 -4.63
C ASP A 93 -6.58 -8.82 -5.26
N CYS A 94 -7.30 -8.21 -6.20
CA CYS A 94 -8.37 -8.87 -6.97
C CYS A 94 -7.85 -10.09 -7.77
N GLU A 95 -6.73 -9.96 -8.48
CA GLU A 95 -6.13 -11.07 -9.23
C GLU A 95 -5.71 -12.21 -8.30
N ALA A 96 -5.07 -11.91 -7.17
CA ALA A 96 -4.66 -12.90 -6.20
C ALA A 96 -5.85 -13.68 -5.60
N ILE A 97 -6.98 -13.00 -5.36
CA ILE A 97 -8.23 -13.62 -4.90
C ILE A 97 -8.82 -14.52 -5.99
N MET A 98 -8.85 -14.05 -7.23
CA MET A 98 -9.39 -14.81 -8.37
C MET A 98 -8.60 -16.11 -8.59
N ILE A 99 -7.27 -16.04 -8.61
CA ILE A 99 -6.40 -17.22 -8.79
C ILE A 99 -6.63 -18.24 -7.67
N LYS A 100 -6.63 -17.79 -6.41
CA LYS A 100 -6.89 -18.68 -5.25
C LYS A 100 -8.26 -19.36 -5.34
N THR A 101 -9.29 -18.61 -5.74
CA THR A 101 -10.65 -19.13 -5.87
C THR A 101 -10.73 -20.20 -6.96
N LEU A 102 -10.09 -19.96 -8.11
CA LEU A 102 -10.04 -20.93 -9.21
C LEU A 102 -9.25 -22.19 -8.83
N SER A 103 -8.11 -22.06 -8.15
CA SER A 103 -7.35 -23.22 -7.65
C SER A 103 -8.18 -24.08 -6.71
N ASN A 104 -8.86 -23.46 -5.74
CA ASN A 104 -9.71 -24.19 -4.80
C ASN A 104 -10.89 -24.91 -5.49
N PHE A 105 -11.40 -24.38 -6.60
CA PHE A 105 -12.47 -25.01 -7.39
C PHE A 105 -11.96 -26.19 -8.23
N ILE A 106 -10.71 -26.15 -8.70
CA ILE A 106 -10.10 -27.26 -9.45
C ILE A 106 -9.74 -28.42 -8.51
N ASP A 107 -9.34 -28.10 -7.27
CA ASP A 107 -8.94 -29.09 -6.26
C ASP A 107 -10.12 -29.72 -5.50
N SER A 108 -11.37 -29.29 -5.76
CA SER A 108 -12.62 -29.79 -5.16
C SER A 108 -13.37 -30.76 -6.08
#